data_AF-A0A091KZ14-F1
#
_entry.id   AF-A0A091KZ14-F1
#
_cell.length_a   1.000
_cell.length_b   1.000
_cell.length_c   1.000
_cell.angle_alpha   90.00
_cell.angle_beta   90.00
_cell.angle_gamma   90.00
#
_symmetry.space_group_name_H-M   'P 1'
#
loop_
_entity.id
_entity.type
_entity.pdbx_description
1 polymer ?
#
loop_
_entity_poly.entity_id
_entity_poly.type
_entity_poly.pdbx_seq_one_letter_code
_entity_poly.pdbx_strand_id
1 'polypeptide(L)' 'KIEGGRFRLDIRKKIFTMRVVEHWNRLPREVVEAPSLETFKARLDEAL' A
#
# COMPACT_ATOMS: atom_id res chain seq x y z
N LYS A 1 28.73 18.27 2.12
CA LYS A 1 28.11 17.01 2.62
C LYS A 1 26.65 17.05 2.18
N ILE A 2 26.24 16.21 1.23
CA ILE A 2 24.99 16.42 0.48
C ILE A 2 23.81 15.84 1.26
N GLU A 3 22.99 16.70 1.86
CA GLU A 3 21.71 16.35 2.50
C GLU A 3 20.64 15.82 1.51
N GLY A 4 20.94 15.77 0.22
CA GLY A 4 20.03 15.33 -0.85
C GLY A 4 19.59 13.86 -0.76
N GLY A 5 20.34 13.00 -0.06
CA GLY A 5 19.95 11.59 0.14
C GLY A 5 18.71 11.43 1.02
N ARG A 6 18.60 12.22 2.11
CA ARG A 6 17.42 12.23 2.99
C ARG A 6 16.21 12.81 2.27
N PHE A 7 16.39 13.93 1.58
CA PHE A 7 15.32 14.57 0.80
C PHE A 7 14.68 13.62 -0.23
N ARG A 8 15.48 12.88 -1.00
CA ARG A 8 14.95 11.89 -1.96
C ARG A 8 14.21 10.73 -1.28
N LEU A 9 14.70 10.28 -0.12
CA LEU A 9 14.04 9.22 0.66
C LEU A 9 12.71 9.69 1.24
N ASP A 10 12.64 10.89 1.78
CA ASP A 10 11.42 11.45 2.38
C ASP A 10 10.33 11.68 1.32
N ILE A 11 10.72 12.15 0.12
CA ILE A 11 9.80 12.23 -1.02
C ILE A 11 9.29 10.84 -1.42
N ARG A 12 10.18 9.86 -1.57
CA ARG A 12 9.79 8.49 -1.95
C ARG A 12 8.85 7.86 -0.92
N LYS A 13 9.09 8.08 0.38
CA LYS A 13 8.20 7.63 1.46
C LYS A 13 6.81 8.26 1.33
N LYS A 14 6.73 9.59 1.15
CA LYS A 14 5.45 10.29 0.99
C LYS A 14 4.66 9.77 -0.23
N ILE A 15 5.33 9.60 -1.37
CA ILE A 15 4.71 9.05 -2.59
C ILE A 15 4.23 7.61 -2.37
N PHE A 16 5.04 6.78 -1.71
CA PHE A 16 4.68 5.40 -1.43
C PHE A 16 3.45 5.30 -0.54
N THR A 17 3.39 6.09 0.54
CA THR A 17 2.21 6.14 1.42
C THR A 17 0.96 6.58 0.66
N MET A 18 1.05 7.62 -0.18
CA MET A 18 -0.09 8.07 -0.99
C MET A 18 -0.56 6.98 -1.98
N ARG A 19 0.37 6.29 -2.65
CA ARG A 19 0.03 5.20 -3.58
C ARG A 19 -0.63 4.03 -2.88
N VAL A 20 -0.15 3.64 -1.69
CA VAL A 20 -0.75 2.56 -0.92
C VAL A 20 -2.17 2.91 -0.49
N VAL A 21 -2.40 4.13 0.00
CA VAL A 21 -3.75 4.59 0.38
C VAL A 21 -4.69 4.60 -0.82
N GLU A 22 -4.25 5.11 -1.98
CA GLU A 22 -5.06 5.09 -3.21
C GLU A 22 -5.42 3.66 -3.65
N HIS A 23 -4.45 2.74 -3.62
CA HIS A 23 -4.69 1.33 -3.95
C HIS A 23 -5.66 0.68 -2.95
N TRP A 24 -5.51 0.98 -1.66
CA TRP A 24 -6.37 0.44 -0.62
C TRP A 24 -7.83 0.86 -0.79
N ASN A 25 -8.07 2.12 -1.19
CA ASN A 25 -9.41 2.64 -1.47
C ASN A 25 -10.07 2.02 -2.72
N ARG A 26 -9.29 1.35 -3.57
CA ARG A 26 -9.79 0.63 -4.76
C ARG A 26 -10.14 -0.83 -4.48
N LEU A 27 -9.73 -1.36 -3.32
CA LEU A 27 -10.00 -2.75 -2.98
C LEU A 27 -11.47 -2.93 -2.55
N PRO A 28 -12.11 -4.05 -2.94
CA PRO A 28 -13.43 -4.40 -2.45
C PRO A 28 -13.42 -4.55 -0.92
N ARG A 29 -14.51 -4.12 -0.28
CA ARG A 29 -14.64 -4.16 1.19
C ARG A 29 -14.46 -5.57 1.76
N GLU A 30 -14.93 -6.59 1.07
CA GLU A 30 -14.76 -8.00 1.45
C GLU A 30 -13.30 -8.45 1.49
N VAL A 31 -12.45 -7.91 0.62
CA VAL A 31 -11.01 -8.18 0.62
C VAL A 31 -10.38 -7.52 1.84
N VAL A 32 -10.73 -6.25 2.10
CA VAL A 32 -10.19 -5.45 3.21
C VAL A 32 -10.63 -5.97 4.59
N GLU A 33 -11.84 -6.51 4.71
CA GLU A 33 -12.40 -7.06 5.97
C GLU A 33 -11.96 -8.50 6.27
N ALA A 34 -10.91 -9.00 5.60
CA ALA A 34 -10.39 -10.34 5.86
C ALA A 34 -9.83 -10.49 7.30
N PRO A 35 -10.17 -11.57 8.02
CA PRO A 35 -9.77 -11.77 9.42
C PRO A 35 -8.29 -12.15 9.61
N SER A 36 -7.61 -12.54 8.52
CA SER A 36 -6.20 -12.91 8.54
C SER A 36 -5.50 -12.48 7.26
N LEU A 37 -4.17 -12.35 7.31
CA LEU A 37 -3.37 -11.98 6.14
C LEU A 37 -3.43 -13.03 5.03
N GLU A 38 -3.51 -14.31 5.37
CA GLU A 38 -3.62 -15.40 4.39
C GLU A 38 -4.97 -15.35 3.68
N THR A 39 -6.04 -15.08 4.42
CA THR A 39 -7.38 -14.85 3.84
C THR A 39 -7.41 -13.59 2.99
N PHE A 40 -6.72 -12.52 3.41
CA PHE A 40 -6.60 -11.29 2.63
C PHE A 40 -5.91 -11.55 1.28
N LYS A 41 -4.78 -12.26 1.28
CA LYS A 41 -4.05 -12.62 0.05
C LYS A 41 -4.91 -13.45 -0.89
N ALA A 42 -5.55 -14.51 -0.38
CA ALA A 42 -6.42 -15.37 -1.20
C ALA A 42 -7.59 -14.59 -1.84
N ARG A 43 -8.21 -13.66 -1.10
CA ARG A 43 -9.28 -12.80 -1.63
C ARG A 43 -8.77 -11.75 -2.62
N LEU A 44 -7.56 -11.23 -2.40
CA LEU A 44 -6.93 -10.28 -3.31
C LEU A 44 -6.55 -10.95 -4.65
N ASP A 45 -6.03 -12.18 -4.60
CA ASP A 45 -5.68 -12.97 -5.78
C ASP A 45 -6.92 -13.39 -6.59
N GLU A 46 -8.09 -13.55 -5.96
CA GLU A 46 -9.37 -13.79 -6.65
C GLU A 46 -9.95 -12.52 -7.30
N ALA A 47 -9.65 -11.34 -6.73
CA ALA A 47 -10.18 -10.05 -7.18
C ALA A 47 -9.36 -9.40 -8.32
N LEU A 48 -8.15 -9.90 -8.60
CA LEU A 48 -7.22 -9.43 -9.65
C LEU A 48 -7.20 -10.38 -10.84
#